data_AF-A0A947S1U4-F1
#
_entry.id   AF-A0A947S1U4-F1
#
_cell.length_a   1.000
_cell.length_b   1.000
_cell.length_c   1.000
_cell.angle_alpha   90.00
_cell.angle_beta   90.00
_cell.angle_gamma   90.00
#
_symmetry.space_group_name_H-M   'P 1'
#
loop_
_entity.id
_entity.type
_entity.pdbx_description
1 polymer ?
#
loop_
_entity_poly.entity_id
_entity_poly.type
_entity_poly.pdbx_seq_one_letter_code
_entity_poly.pdbx_strand_id
1 'polypeptide(L)' 'MTKNVKKGIIMLTSGLGVVVLLVGLFTNLYGFLPGLIGAIAIWIVSAALSTMLGVKNEKK' A
#
# COMPACT_ATOMS: atom_id res chain seq x y z
N MET A 1 -5.17 -20.51 1.46
CA MET A 1 -5.81 -19.19 1.22
C MET A 1 -6.24 -19.12 -0.23
N THR A 2 -7.53 -18.92 -0.50
CA THR A 2 -8.08 -18.83 -1.86
C THR A 2 -7.44 -17.65 -2.62
N LYS A 3 -7.10 -17.80 -3.90
CA LYS A 3 -6.42 -16.78 -4.72
C LYS A 3 -7.09 -15.39 -4.64
N ASN A 4 -8.42 -15.37 -4.48
CA ASN A 4 -9.22 -14.15 -4.32
C ASN A 4 -8.91 -13.38 -3.02
N VAL A 5 -8.63 -14.09 -1.93
CA VAL A 5 -8.29 -13.48 -0.64
C VAL A 5 -6.90 -12.85 -0.71
N LYS A 6 -5.94 -13.53 -1.34
CA LYS A 6 -4.59 -12.97 -1.54
C LYS A 6 -4.61 -11.70 -2.39
N LYS A 7 -5.40 -11.69 -3.47
CA LYS A 7 -5.60 -10.52 -4.32
C LYS A 7 -6.28 -9.38 -3.54
N GLY A 8 -7.29 -9.69 -2.73
CA GLY A 8 -7.99 -8.72 -1.90
C GLY A 8 -7.07 -8.02 -0.88
N ILE A 9 -6.21 -8.78 -0.19
CA ILE A 9 -5.26 -8.22 0.79
C ILE A 9 -4.29 -7.23 0.12
N ILE A 10 -3.77 -7.56 -1.05
CA ILE A 10 -2.83 -6.68 -1.77
C ILE A 10 -3.53 -5.40 -2.24
N MET A 11 -4.78 -5.52 -2.71
CA MET A 11 -5.56 -4.38 -3.15
C MET A 11 -5.92 -3.44 -1.98
N LEU A 12 -6.21 -4.00 -0.81
CA LEU A 12 -6.41 -3.27 0.43
C LEU A 12 -5.15 -2.53 0.88
N THR A 13 -4.00 -3.22 0.95
CA THR A 13 -2.73 -2.59 1.36
C THR A 13 -2.30 -1.49 0.38
N SER A 14 -2.51 -1.69 -0.93
CA SER A 14 -2.25 -0.66 -1.94
C SER A 14 -3.18 0.55 -1.77
N GLY A 15 -4.48 0.33 -1.48
CA GLY A 15 -5.43 1.41 -1.23
C GLY A 15 -5.10 2.21 0.03
N LEU A 16 -4.65 1.55 1.10
CA LEU A 16 -4.16 2.19 2.32
C LEU A 16 -2.99 3.13 2.06
N GLY A 17 -2.06 2.75 1.17
CA GLY A 17 -0.93 3.60 0.81
C GLY A 17 -1.35 4.90 0.13
N VAL A 18 -2.37 4.83 -0.74
CA VAL A 18 -2.96 6.01 -1.39
C VAL A 18 -3.65 6.91 -0.38
N VAL A 19 -4.39 6.34 0.58
CA VAL A 19 -5.06 7.11 1.63
C VAL A 19 -4.05 7.85 2.50
N VAL A 20 -2.94 7.22 2.90
CA VAL A 20 -1.89 7.89 3.69
C VAL A 20 -1.22 9.02 2.90
N LEU A 21 -1.01 8.83 1.60
CA LEU A 21 -0.49 9.87 0.71
C LEU A 21 -1.46 11.06 0.63
N LEU A 22 -2.76 10.80 0.48
CA LEU A 22 -3.81 11.82 0.48
C LEU A 22 -3.91 12.55 1.81
N VAL A 23 -3.84 11.83 2.94
CA VAL A 23 -3.84 12.44 4.28
C VAL A 23 -2.63 13.35 4.47
N GLY A 24 -1.44 12.92 4.05
CA GLY A 24 -0.22 13.75 4.11
C GLY A 24 -0.21 14.96 3.18
N LEU A 25 -0.94 14.89 2.06
CA LEU A 25 -1.02 15.96 1.07
C LEU A 25 -2.09 17.01 1.42
N PHE A 26 -3.25 16.56 1.90
CA PHE A 26 -4.43 17.40 2.12
C PHE A 26 -4.71 17.73 3.59
N THR A 27 -4.14 16.99 4.54
CA THR A 27 -4.42 17.21 5.96
C THR A 27 -3.22 17.89 6.63
N ASN A 28 -3.47 19.03 7.28
CA ASN A 28 -2.48 19.76 8.09
C ASN A 28 -2.15 19.05 9.43
N LEU A 29 -2.58 17.78 9.60
CA LEU A 29 -2.38 16.98 10.82
C LEU A 29 -0.92 16.57 11.00
N TYR A 30 -0.22 16.35 9.89
CA TYR A 30 1.19 16.00 9.82
C TYR A 30 1.81 16.72 8.62
N GLY A 31 3.05 17.20 8.75
CA GLY A 31 3.76 17.79 7.60
C GLY A 31 3.87 16.82 6.43
N PHE A 32 4.08 17.36 5.22
CA PHE A 32 4.20 16.57 3.98
C PHE A 32 5.22 15.41 4.08
N LEU A 33 6.32 15.63 4.79
CA LEU A 33 7.38 14.65 5.04
C LEU A 33 6.89 13.37 5.78
N PRO A 34 6.27 13.46 6.96
CA PRO A 34 5.71 12.28 7.63
C PRO A 34 4.64 11.54 6.81
N GLY A 35 3.82 12.26 6.04
CA GLY A 35 2.86 11.65 5.12
C GLY A 35 3.53 10.85 3.99
N LEU A 36 4.59 11.41 3.39
CA LEU A 36 5.39 10.76 2.35
C LEU A 36 6.08 9.49 2.88
N ILE A 37 6.65 9.55 4.09
CA ILE A 37 7.27 8.40 4.74
C ILE A 37 6.25 7.28 4.98
N GLY A 38 5.05 7.63 5.45
CA GLY A 38 3.96 6.68 5.63
C GLY A 38 3.54 5.99 4.33
N ALA A 39 3.44 6.76 3.24
CA ALA A 39 3.11 6.21 1.93
C ALA A 39 4.19 5.25 1.40
N ILE A 40 5.47 5.60 1.55
CA ILE A 40 6.60 4.73 1.15
C ILE A 40 6.62 3.45 1.98
N ALA A 41 6.42 3.55 3.29
CA ALA A 41 6.37 2.39 4.18
C ALA A 41 5.24 1.42 3.79
N ILE A 42 4.04 1.94 3.51
CA ILE A 42 2.91 1.10 3.08
C ILE A 42 3.16 0.49 1.70
N TRP A 43 3.82 1.22 0.79
CA TRP A 43 4.17 0.69 -0.51
C TRP A 43 5.16 -0.48 -0.43
N ILE A 44 6.20 -0.36 0.42
CA ILE A 44 7.17 -1.42 0.69
C ILE A 44 6.48 -2.63 1.33
N VAL A 45 5.60 -2.41 2.32
CA VAL A 45 4.83 -3.47 2.97
C VAL A 45 3.91 -4.17 1.97
N SER A 46 3.24 -3.43 1.09
CA SER A 46 2.39 -3.98 0.03
C SER A 46 3.19 -4.80 -0.97
N ALA A 47 4.37 -4.33 -1.36
CA ALA A 47 5.28 -5.05 -2.25
C ALA A 47 5.78 -6.35 -1.59
N ALA A 48 6.23 -6.28 -0.34
CA ALA A 48 6.66 -7.44 0.44
C ALA A 48 5.52 -8.47 0.61
N LEU A 49 4.31 -8.02 0.95
CA LEU A 49 3.13 -8.89 1.03
C LEU A 49 2.83 -9.55 -0.31
N SER A 50 2.90 -8.82 -1.42
CA SER A 50 2.61 -9.37 -2.75
C SER A 50 3.59 -10.48 -3.14
N THR A 51 4.88 -10.31 -2.81
CA THR A 51 5.94 -11.32 -2.97
C THR A 51 5.71 -12.51 -2.06
N MET A 52 5.46 -12.31 -0.76
CA MET A 52 5.21 -13.41 0.20
C MET A 52 3.95 -14.20 -0.15
N LEU A 53 2.92 -13.53 -0.67
CA LEU A 53 1.69 -14.17 -1.09
C LEU A 53 1.82 -14.86 -2.46
N GLY A 54 2.95 -14.74 -3.15
CA GLY A 54 3.13 -15.32 -4.49
C GLY A 54 2.17 -14.72 -5.52
N VAL A 55 1.64 -13.54 -5.24
CA VAL A 55 0.86 -12.76 -6.20
C VAL A 55 1.89 -12.01 -7.02
N LYS A 56 2.55 -12.76 -7.91
CA LYS A 56 3.31 -12.17 -9.00
C LYS A 56 2.29 -11.39 -9.82
N ASN A 57 2.29 -10.07 -9.68
CA ASN A 57 1.69 -9.20 -10.68
C ASN A 57 2.44 -9.48 -11.97
N GLU A 58 1.88 -10.35 -12.80
CA GLU A 58 2.21 -10.38 -14.22
C GLU A 58 1.87 -8.99 -14.73
N LYS A 59 2.89 -8.14 -14.87
CA LYS A 59 2.84 -6.98 -15.74
C LYS A 59 2.45 -7.54 -17.11
N LYS A 60 1.19 -7.38 -17.47
CA LYS A 60 0.73 -7.51 -18.85
C LYS A 60 0.43 -6.11 -19.35
#